data_AF-A0A7X4IWT4-F1
#
_entry.id   AF-A0A7X4IWT4-F1
#
_cell.length_a   1.000
_cell.length_b   1.000
_cell.length_c   1.000
_cell.angle_alpha   90.00
_cell.angle_beta   90.00
_cell.angle_gamma   90.00
#
_symmetry.space_group_name_H-M   'P 1'
#
loop_
_entity.id
_entity.type
_entity.pdbx_description
1 polymer ?
#
loop_
_entity_poly.entity_id
_entity_poly.type
_entity_poly.pdbx_seq_one_letter_code
_entity_poly.pdbx_strand_id
1 'polypeptide(L)'
;MSIEDVVASIAPADPAAREAARLRQERLTKPPGSLGRLEELSLQVAAIQRTECPTVGGKAVVVAAGDHGVVAQGVTGYPQEVTAQMVLN
;
A
#
# COMPACT_ATOMS: atom_id res chain seq x y z
N MET A 1 -20.16 11.44 0.51
CA MET A 1 -18.73 11.58 0.23
C MET A 1 -18.56 11.38 -1.27
N SER A 2 -18.27 12.45 -1.99
CA SER A 2 -17.96 12.44 -3.42
C SER A 2 -16.50 12.02 -3.65
N ILE A 3 -16.11 11.80 -4.91
CA ILE A 3 -14.69 11.55 -5.24
C ILE A 3 -13.86 12.78 -4.88
N GLU A 4 -14.42 13.97 -5.12
CA GLU A 4 -13.81 15.26 -4.83
C GLU A 4 -13.52 15.42 -3.33
N ASP A 5 -14.46 15.00 -2.47
CA ASP A 5 -14.28 15.02 -1.02
C ASP A 5 -13.09 14.12 -0.59
N VAL A 6 -12.98 12.93 -1.17
CA VAL A 6 -11.88 11.98 -0.86
C VAL A 6 -10.55 12.56 -1.30
N VAL A 7 -10.45 13.05 -2.54
CA VAL A 7 -9.23 13.64 -3.07
C VAL A 7 -8.78 14.83 -2.22
N ALA A 8 -9.72 15.70 -1.81
CA ALA A 8 -9.43 16.83 -0.94
C ALA A 8 -8.94 16.42 0.47
N SER A 9 -9.27 15.22 0.94
CA SER A 9 -8.85 14.71 2.25
C SER A 9 -7.43 14.12 2.28
N ILE A 10 -6.81 13.90 1.11
CA ILE A 10 -5.46 13.33 1.02
C ILE A 10 -4.45 14.39 1.47
N ALA A 11 -3.80 14.13 2.60
CA ALA A 11 -2.74 14.97 3.13
C ALA A 11 -1.35 14.36 2.85
N PRO A 12 -0.30 15.17 2.71
CA PRO A 12 1.08 14.69 2.64
C PRO A 12 1.44 13.83 3.87
N ALA A 13 2.39 12.91 3.67
CA ALA A 13 2.99 12.16 4.76
C ALA A 13 3.73 13.09 5.74
N ASP A 14 3.71 12.77 7.03
CA ASP A 14 4.23 13.64 8.08
C ASP A 14 5.78 13.60 8.15
N PRO A 15 6.47 14.72 7.86
CA PRO A 15 7.93 14.77 7.91
C PRO A 15 8.48 14.68 9.35
N ALA A 16 7.75 15.15 10.36
CA ALA A 16 8.19 15.10 11.75
C ALA A 16 8.17 13.65 12.28
N ALA A 17 7.11 12.91 12.00
CA ALA A 17 7.04 11.48 12.33
C ALA A 17 8.12 10.66 11.60
N ARG A 18 8.39 10.98 10.32
CA ARG A 18 9.48 10.36 9.55
C ARG A 18 10.83 10.57 10.22
N GLU A 19 11.11 11.79 10.65
CA GLU A 19 12.37 12.17 11.29
C GLU A 19 12.52 11.54 12.68
N ALA A 20 11.44 11.53 13.49
CA ALA A 20 11.44 10.85 14.77
C ALA A 20 11.76 9.34 14.62
N ALA A 21 11.14 8.68 13.65
CA ALA A 21 11.42 7.28 13.35
C ALA A 21 12.88 7.06 12.87
N ARG A 22 13.45 8.01 12.11
CA ARG A 22 14.86 7.96 11.65
C ARG A 22 15.82 8.03 12.83
N LEU A 23 15.63 9.02 13.70
CA LEU A 23 16.41 9.19 14.93
C LEU A 23 16.30 7.96 15.84
N ARG A 24 15.13 7.32 15.89
CA ARG A 24 14.97 6.07 16.62
C ARG A 24 15.78 4.92 16.00
N GLN A 25 15.71 4.74 14.68
CA GLN A 25 16.46 3.69 13.96
C GLN A 25 17.97 3.79 14.20
N GLU A 26 18.50 5.00 14.32
CA GLU A 26 19.92 5.26 14.60
C GLU A 26 20.36 4.87 16.02
N ARG A 27 19.42 4.79 16.97
CA ARG A 27 19.70 4.43 18.38
C ARG A 27 19.46 2.96 18.70
N LEU A 28 18.94 2.17 17.76
CA LEU A 28 18.70 0.74 18.00
C LEU A 28 20.03 -0.03 18.04
N THR A 29 20.04 -1.15 18.75
CA THR A 29 21.19 -2.06 18.85
C THR A 29 21.40 -2.82 17.52
N LYS A 30 21.88 -2.10 16.51
CA LYS A 30 22.23 -2.59 15.18
C LYS A 30 23.29 -1.66 14.55
N PRO A 31 24.17 -2.14 13.66
CA PRO A 31 24.98 -1.22 12.85
C PRO A 31 24.07 -0.27 12.06
N PRO A 32 24.38 1.03 11.94
CA PRO A 32 23.58 1.97 11.16
C PRO A 32 23.35 1.47 9.73
N GLY A 33 22.09 1.50 9.27
CA GLY A 33 21.71 1.05 7.94
C GLY A 33 21.72 -0.46 7.70
N SER A 34 22.02 -1.30 8.70
CA SER A 34 22.17 -2.75 8.51
C SER A 34 20.89 -3.47 8.06
N LEU A 35 19.70 -2.86 8.24
CA LEU A 35 18.43 -3.43 7.77
C LEU A 35 18.01 -2.90 6.39
N GLY A 36 18.81 -2.00 5.78
CA GLY A 36 18.60 -1.47 4.44
C GLY A 36 17.17 -0.96 4.21
N ARG A 37 16.49 -1.52 3.20
CA ARG A 37 15.12 -1.14 2.81
C ARG A 37 14.08 -1.29 3.92
N LEU A 38 14.31 -2.14 4.93
CA LEU A 38 13.39 -2.27 6.05
C LEU A 38 13.41 -1.02 6.94
N GLU A 39 14.55 -0.33 7.03
CA GLU A 39 14.61 0.96 7.74
C GLU A 39 13.80 1.99 6.98
N GLU A 40 14.05 2.15 5.68
CA GLU A 40 13.33 3.07 4.80
C GLU A 40 11.80 2.86 4.85
N LEU A 41 11.36 1.60 4.79
CA LEU A 41 9.96 1.24 4.90
C LEU A 41 9.37 1.64 6.25
N SER A 42 10.10 1.41 7.35
CA SER A 42 9.64 1.82 8.68
C SER A 42 9.45 3.33 8.80
N LEU A 43 10.32 4.14 8.17
CA LEU A 43 10.19 5.60 8.13
C LEU A 43 8.98 6.04 7.31
N GLN A 44 8.72 5.38 6.18
CA GLN A 44 7.56 5.66 5.34
C GLN A 44 6.25 5.35 6.07
N VAL A 45 6.14 4.19 6.73
CA VAL A 45 4.94 3.83 7.49
C VAL A 45 4.75 4.78 8.68
N ALA A 46 5.82 5.17 9.37
CA ALA A 46 5.78 6.18 10.44
C ALA A 46 5.20 7.51 9.95
N ALA A 47 5.64 7.98 8.77
CA ALA A 47 5.15 9.21 8.16
C ALA A 47 3.67 9.13 7.74
N ILE A 48 3.23 7.98 7.20
CA ILE A 48 1.84 7.74 6.81
C ILE A 48 0.92 7.69 8.04
N GLN A 49 1.35 6.97 9.09
CA GLN A 49 0.57 6.81 10.32
C GLN A 49 0.76 7.96 11.32
N ARG A 50 1.62 8.93 11.00
CA ARG A 50 1.95 10.09 11.84
C ARG A 50 2.37 9.69 13.26
N THR A 51 3.23 8.68 13.38
CA THR A 51 3.74 8.17 14.67
C THR A 51 5.19 7.66 14.54
N GLU A 52 6.01 7.85 15.56
CA GLU A 52 7.41 7.38 15.61
C GLU A 52 7.51 5.85 15.53
N CYS A 53 6.59 5.13 16.17
CA CYS A 53 6.58 3.68 16.27
C CYS A 53 5.29 3.12 15.63
N PRO A 54 5.23 3.05 14.28
CA PRO A 54 4.05 2.58 13.59
C PRO A 54 3.76 1.10 13.86
N THR A 55 2.48 0.73 13.82
CA THR A 55 2.04 -0.67 13.89
C THR A 55 1.16 -1.01 12.70
N VAL A 56 1.30 -2.21 12.14
CA VAL A 56 0.54 -2.64 10.95
C VAL A 56 -0.46 -3.71 11.33
N GLY A 57 -1.67 -3.29 11.71
CA GLY A 57 -2.84 -4.15 11.93
C GLY A 57 -3.85 -4.08 10.79
N GLY A 58 -4.95 -4.86 10.88
CA GLY A 58 -6.12 -4.71 10.01
C GLY A 58 -5.82 -4.74 8.50
N LYS A 59 -5.16 -5.81 8.03
CA LYS A 59 -4.74 -5.93 6.63
C LYS A 59 -5.92 -6.38 5.77
N ALA A 60 -6.09 -5.75 4.62
CA ALA A 60 -7.07 -6.16 3.61
C ALA A 60 -6.40 -6.24 2.24
N VAL A 61 -6.85 -7.18 1.42
CA VAL A 61 -6.53 -7.26 -0.02
C VAL A 61 -7.84 -7.08 -0.75
N VAL A 62 -7.91 -6.08 -1.63
CA VAL A 62 -9.09 -5.80 -2.46
C VAL A 62 -8.80 -6.32 -3.87
N VAL A 63 -9.53 -7.36 -4.28
CA VAL A 63 -9.48 -7.89 -5.65
C VAL A 63 -10.67 -7.32 -6.43
N ALA A 64 -10.39 -6.47 -7.41
CA ALA A 64 -11.40 -5.96 -8.33
C ALA A 64 -11.39 -6.79 -9.62
N ALA A 65 -12.53 -7.39 -9.97
CA ALA A 65 -12.71 -8.18 -11.19
C ALA A 65 -13.74 -7.51 -12.10
N GLY A 66 -13.46 -7.49 -13.40
CA GLY A 66 -14.34 -6.91 -14.40
C GLY A 66 -14.02 -7.42 -15.81
N ASP A 67 -15.06 -7.64 -16.60
CA ASP A 67 -14.93 -8.07 -17.98
C ASP A 67 -14.67 -6.92 -18.94
N HIS A 68 -14.10 -7.25 -20.09
CA HIS A 68 -13.78 -6.29 -21.15
C HIS A 68 -14.32 -6.78 -22.49
N GLY A 69 -15.11 -5.95 -23.18
CA GLY A 69 -15.78 -6.34 -24.42
C GLY A 69 -14.83 -6.67 -25.59
N VAL A 70 -13.58 -6.21 -25.55
CA VAL A 70 -12.55 -6.53 -26.56
C VAL A 70 -12.25 -8.03 -26.66
N VAL A 71 -12.59 -8.82 -25.64
CA VAL A 71 -12.48 -10.29 -25.65
C VAL A 71 -13.21 -10.91 -26.85
N ALA A 72 -14.32 -10.31 -27.31
CA ALA A 72 -15.04 -10.76 -28.49
C ALA A 72 -14.20 -10.75 -29.79
N GLN A 73 -13.06 -10.06 -29.81
CA GLN A 73 -12.12 -10.01 -30.93
C GLN A 73 -11.04 -11.12 -30.87
N GLY A 74 -11.10 -12.04 -29.90
CA GLY A 74 -10.16 -13.16 -29.79
C GLY A 74 -8.77 -12.77 -29.31
N VAL A 75 -8.65 -11.68 -28.54
CA VAL A 75 -7.36 -11.16 -28.03
C VAL A 75 -6.76 -11.95 -26.86
N THR A 76 -7.44 -12.99 -26.38
CA THR A 76 -7.05 -13.81 -25.23
C THR A 76 -7.34 -15.29 -25.51
N GLY A 77 -6.59 -16.19 -24.86
CA GLY A 77 -6.77 -17.64 -24.94
C GLY A 77 -7.85 -18.21 -24.02
N TYR A 78 -8.48 -17.38 -23.17
CA TYR A 78 -9.49 -17.81 -22.21
C TYR A 78 -10.86 -17.20 -22.53
N PRO A 79 -11.97 -17.96 -22.39
CA PRO A 79 -13.30 -17.41 -22.59
C PRO A 79 -13.67 -16.41 -21.48
N GLN A 80 -14.58 -15.48 -21.78
CA GLN A 80 -14.95 -14.39 -20.86
C GLN A 80 -15.50 -14.89 -19.51
N GLU A 81 -16.23 -16.01 -19.51
CA GLU A 81 -16.80 -16.62 -18.30
C GLU A 81 -15.77 -16.99 -17.22
N VAL A 82 -14.48 -17.09 -17.59
CA VAL A 82 -13.39 -17.36 -16.63
C VAL A 82 -13.32 -16.27 -15.56
N THR A 83 -13.61 -15.00 -15.86
CA THR A 83 -13.61 -13.92 -14.85
C THR A 83 -14.55 -14.25 -13.70
N ALA A 84 -15.79 -14.64 -14.00
CA ALA A 84 -16.79 -15.00 -12.99
C ALA A 84 -16.42 -16.30 -12.26
N GLN A 85 -15.87 -17.29 -12.98
CA GLN A 85 -15.39 -18.53 -12.37
C GLN A 85 -14.26 -18.25 -11.37
N MET A 86 -13.28 -17.40 -11.70
CA MET A 86 -12.16 -17.10 -10.81
C MET A 86 -12.58 -16.29 -9.57
N VAL A 87 -13.65 -15.51 -9.66
CA VAL A 87 -14.25 -14.82 -8.50
C VAL A 87 -14.91 -15.81 -7.53
N LEU A 88 -15.41 -16.95 -8.02
CA LEU A 88 -16.07 -17.98 -7.22
C LEU A 88 -15.12 -19.06 -6.66
N ASN A 89 -13.84 -19.01 -7.02
CA ASN A 89 -12.84 -20.00 -6.60
C ASN A 89 -12.49 -19.94 -5.11
#